data_AF-A0A0B6Z223-F1
#
_entry.id   AF-A0A0B6Z223-F1
#
_cell.length_a   1.000
_cell.length_b   1.000
_cell.length_c   1.000
_cell.angle_alpha   90.00
_cell.angle_beta   90.00
_cell.angle_gamma   90.00
#
_symmetry.space_group_name_H-M   'P 1'
#
loop_
_entity.id
_entity.type
_entity.pdbx_description
1 polymer ?
#
loop_
_entity_poly.entity_id
_entity_poly.type
_entity_poly.pdbx_seq_one_letter_code
_entity_poly.pdbx_strand_id
1 'polypeptide(L)' 'SFVQITTGSSLPAGVNPPQITGISPTSVLVKWIQPLQPNGQIEIYVIQFPVPRIEVKNTTVLSCVVDSLTAFTQYS' A
#
# COMPACT_ATOMS: atom_id res chain seq x y z
N SER A 1 -13.53 -3.03 -37.87
CA SER A 1 -12.72 -2.07 -37.11
C SER A 1 -13.07 -2.20 -35.65
N PHE A 2 -12.15 -2.64 -34.79
CA PHE A 2 -12.37 -2.65 -33.35
C PHE A 2 -12.06 -1.26 -32.81
N VAL A 3 -13.00 -0.63 -32.12
CA VAL A 3 -12.78 0.64 -31.43
C VAL A 3 -12.40 0.29 -29.99
N GLN A 4 -11.16 0.53 -29.59
CA GLN A 4 -10.80 0.49 -28.18
C GLN A 4 -11.32 1.75 -27.51
N ILE A 5 -12.35 1.58 -26.69
CA ILE A 5 -12.88 2.63 -25.82
C ILE A 5 -12.22 2.42 -24.46
N THR A 6 -11.30 3.29 -24.09
CA THR A 6 -10.65 3.28 -22.77
C THR A 6 -11.31 4.36 -21.92
N THR A 7 -12.01 3.97 -20.86
CA THR A 7 -12.50 4.91 -19.84
C THR A 7 -11.34 5.37 -18.95
N GLY A 8 -11.37 6.59 -18.43
CA GLY A 8 -10.30 7.14 -17.59
C GLY A 8 -10.04 6.31 -16.32
N SER A 9 -8.81 6.38 -15.80
CA SER A 9 -8.42 5.65 -14.58
C SER A 9 -9.33 6.04 -13.40
N SER A 10 -9.77 5.04 -12.64
CA SER A 10 -10.56 5.22 -11.40
C SER A 10 -9.79 4.71 -10.19
N LEU A 11 -10.32 4.89 -8.98
CA LEU A 11 -9.70 4.37 -7.75
C LEU A 11 -9.52 2.85 -7.85
N PRO A 12 -8.38 2.30 -7.40
CA PRO A 12 -8.21 0.86 -7.30
C PRO A 12 -9.29 0.27 -6.38
N ALA A 13 -9.93 -0.80 -6.83
CA ALA A 13 -10.90 -1.53 -6.02
C ALA A 13 -10.32 -2.87 -5.57
N GLY A 14 -10.77 -3.36 -4.41
CA GLY A 14 -10.29 -4.62 -3.84
C GLY A 14 -8.84 -4.54 -3.33
N VAL A 15 -8.48 -3.43 -2.69
CA VAL A 15 -7.24 -3.34 -1.90
C VAL A 15 -7.41 -4.23 -0.66
N ASN A 16 -6.64 -5.30 -0.58
CA ASN A 16 -6.64 -6.17 0.59
C ASN A 16 -5.87 -5.52 1.75
N PRO A 17 -6.25 -5.80 3.01
CA PRO A 17 -5.46 -5.40 4.16
C PRO A 17 -4.00 -5.88 4.02
N PRO A 18 -3.00 -5.04 4.32
CA PRO A 18 -1.62 -5.47 4.30
C PRO A 18 -1.33 -6.47 5.42
N GLN A 19 -0.36 -7.34 5.19
CA GLN A 19 0.24 -8.17 6.23
C GLN A 19 1.30 -7.36 6.97
N ILE A 20 1.21 -7.34 8.30
CA ILE A 20 2.14 -6.63 9.18
C ILE A 20 2.93 -7.66 9.98
N THR A 21 4.25 -7.50 10.02
CA THR A 21 5.16 -8.32 10.83
C THR A 21 5.99 -7.43 11.72
N GLY A 22 5.89 -7.60 13.05
CA GLY A 22 6.74 -6.90 14.00
C GLY A 22 8.20 -7.36 13.88
N ILE A 23 9.12 -6.41 13.69
CA ILE A 23 10.56 -6.69 13.59
C ILE A 23 11.34 -6.07 14.74
N SER A 24 10.81 -5.02 15.38
CA SER A 24 11.33 -4.45 16.64
C SER A 24 10.21 -3.75 17.42
N PRO A 25 10.45 -3.29 18.67
CA PRO A 25 9.45 -2.53 19.44
C PRO A 25 8.96 -1.25 18.76
N THR A 26 9.72 -0.70 17.82
CA THR A 26 9.42 0.58 17.14
C THR A 26 9.39 0.44 15.62
N SER A 27 9.39 -0.79 15.08
CA SER A 27 9.33 -0.99 13.64
C SER A 27 8.61 -2.26 13.21
N VAL A 28 7.94 -2.17 12.07
CA VAL A 28 7.19 -3.25 11.44
C VAL A 28 7.56 -3.36 9.96
N LEU A 29 7.53 -4.58 9.44
CA LEU A 29 7.53 -4.85 8.01
C LEU A 29 6.08 -4.92 7.52
N VAL A 30 5.73 -4.07 6.57
CA VAL A 30 4.43 -4.08 5.91
C VAL A 30 4.58 -4.71 4.54
N LYS A 31 3.73 -5.68 4.23
CA LYS A 31 3.63 -6.34 2.92
C LYS A 31 2.21 -6.22 2.42
N TRP A 32 2.03 -5.91 1.16
CA TRP A 32 0.71 -5.86 0.52
C TRP A 32 0.75 -6.65 -0.78
N ILE A 33 -0.42 -6.83 -1.38
CA ILE A 33 -0.53 -7.37 -2.73
C ILE A 33 -1.11 -6.30 -3.64
N GLN A 34 -0.94 -6.47 -4.95
CA GLN A 34 -1.59 -5.58 -5.91
C GLN A 34 -3.12 -5.62 -5.73
N PRO A 35 -3.81 -4.48 -5.91
CA PRO A 35 -5.26 -4.43 -5.86
C PRO A 35 -5.86 -5.35 -6.92
N LEU A 36 -6.96 -6.01 -6.58
CA LEU A 36 -7.64 -6.95 -7.48
C LEU A 36 -8.11 -6.26 -8.78
N GLN A 37 -8.48 -4.99 -8.68
CA GLN A 37 -8.89 -4.16 -9.80
C GLN A 37 -8.12 -2.84 -9.75
N PRO A 38 -6.95 -2.77 -10.42
CA PRO A 38 -6.14 -1.55 -10.46
C PRO A 38 -6.87 -0.37 -11.13
N ASN A 39 -7.83 -0.66 -12.01
CA ASN A 39 -8.63 0.32 -12.75
C ASN A 39 -7.78 1.38 -13.49
N GLY A 40 -6.53 1.03 -13.83
CA GLY A 40 -5.52 1.92 -14.39
C GLY A 40 -4.12 1.49 -14.00
N GLN A 41 -3.11 2.26 -14.42
CA GLN A 41 -1.74 2.08 -13.96
C GLN A 41 -1.62 2.58 -12.52
N ILE A 42 -1.01 1.78 -11.64
CA ILE A 42 -0.71 2.19 -10.27
C ILE A 42 0.49 3.14 -10.30
N GLU A 43 0.34 4.32 -9.70
CA GLU A 43 1.40 5.32 -9.59
C GLU A 43 2.05 5.35 -8.21
N ILE A 44 1.30 5.03 -7.16
CA ILE A 44 1.77 5.13 -5.77
C ILE A 44 1.00 4.16 -4.86
N TYR A 45 1.69 3.60 -3.88
CA TYR A 45 1.07 3.04 -2.69
C TYR A 45 1.27 3.98 -1.50
N VAL A 46 0.22 4.17 -0.69
CA VAL A 46 0.28 5.00 0.52
C VAL A 46 0.01 4.11 1.72
N ILE A 47 0.95 4.08 2.66
CA ILE A 47 0.80 3.39 3.94
C ILE A 47 0.52 4.43 5.00
N GLN A 48 -0.62 4.29 5.67
CA GLN A 48 -1.07 5.22 6.70
C GLN A 48 -0.99 4.56 8.08
N PHE A 49 -0.01 5.00 8.87
CA PHE A 49 -0.04 4.89 10.31
C PHE A 49 -0.46 6.25 10.89
N PRO A 50 -0.90 6.33 12.17
CA PRO A 50 -1.15 7.61 12.83
C PRO A 50 0.01 8.60 12.64
N VAL A 51 1.25 8.13 12.79
CA VAL A 51 2.51 8.72 12.30
C VAL A 51 3.52 7.56 12.18
N PRO A 52 4.28 7.39 11.08
CA PRO A 52 4.37 8.21 9.85
C PRO A 52 3.47 7.74 8.68
N ARG A 53 3.20 8.64 7.72
CA ARG A 53 2.65 8.32 6.39
C ARG A 53 3.80 8.02 5.43
N ILE A 54 3.78 6.85 4.80
CA ILE A 54 4.82 6.41 3.86
C ILE A 54 4.25 6.33 2.46
N GLU A 55 4.97 6.91 1.49
CA GLU A 55 4.62 6.86 0.08
C GLU A 55 5.64 6.01 -0.68
N VAL A 56 5.15 4.98 -1.36
CA VAL A 56 5.98 4.05 -2.14
C VAL A 56 5.67 4.29 -3.62
N LYS A 57 6.57 5.02 -4.30
CA LYS A 57 6.46 5.35 -5.74
C LYS A 57 6.97 4.25 -6.66
N ASN A 58 7.86 3.39 -6.19
CA ASN A 58 8.26 2.21 -6.96
C ASN A 58 7.18 1.13 -6.81
N THR A 59 6.21 1.12 -7.73
CA THR A 59 5.01 0.28 -7.67
C THR A 59 5.26 -1.20 -7.94
N THR A 60 6.50 -1.57 -8.29
CA THR A 60 6.96 -2.96 -8.34
C THR A 60 7.27 -3.53 -6.95
N VAL A 61 7.53 -2.66 -5.98
CA VAL A 61 7.77 -3.03 -4.59
C VAL A 61 6.44 -3.15 -3.86
N LEU A 62 6.26 -4.29 -3.21
CA LEU A 62 5.05 -4.62 -2.45
C LEU A 62 5.35 -4.80 -0.95
N SER A 63 6.43 -4.18 -0.48
CA SER A 63 6.84 -4.20 0.92
C SER A 63 7.60 -2.94 1.32
N CYS A 64 7.45 -2.51 2.57
CA CYS A 64 8.31 -1.48 3.15
C CYS A 64 8.44 -1.68 4.66
N VAL A 65 9.53 -1.17 5.22
CA VAL A 65 9.70 -1.09 6.67
C VAL A 65 9.17 0.26 7.13
N VAL A 66 8.34 0.23 8.17
CA VAL A 66 7.89 1.43 8.88
C VAL A 66 8.64 1.45 10.20
N ASP A 67 9.42 2.51 10.43
CA ASP A 67 10.11 2.77 11.68
C ASP A 67 9.44 3.91 12.47
N SER A 68 10.02 4.27 13.61
CA SER A 68 9.55 5.38 14.45
C SER A 68 8.14 5.20 15.02
N LEU A 69 7.70 3.95 15.17
CA LEU A 69 6.44 3.63 15.82
C LEU A 69 6.54 3.85 17.33
N THR A 70 5.45 4.32 17.93
CA THR A 70 5.29 4.35 19.39
C THR A 70 5.23 2.91 19.90
N ALA A 71 6.18 2.54 20.77
CA ALA A 71 6.22 1.23 21.40
C ALA A 71 4.93 0.96 22.20
N PHE A 72 4.50 -0.30 22.26
CA PHE A 72 3.30 -0.75 22.98
C PHE A 72 1.96 -0.18 22.47
N THR A 73 1.91 0.32 21.23
CA THR A 73 0.67 0.79 20.60
C THR A 73 0.14 -0.27 19.62
N GLN A 74 -1.15 -0.61 19.73
CA GLN A 74 -1.81 -1.47 18.75
C GLN A 74 -2.21 -0.63 17.54
N TYR A 75 -1.61 -0.90 16.39
CA TYR A 75 -2.01 -0.32 15.11
C TYR A 75 -2.97 -1.30 14.41
N SER A 76 -4.15 -0.82 14.01
CA SER A 76 -5.20 -1.58 13.32
C SER A 76 -5.39 -1.09 11.89
#